data_AF-A0A2V6YZK0-F1
#
_entry.id   AF-A0A2V6YZK0-F1
#
_cell.length_a   1.000
_cell.length_b   1.000
_cell.length_c   1.000
_cell.angle_alpha   90.00
_cell.angle_beta   90.00
_cell.angle_gamma   90.00
#
_symmetry.space_group_name_H-M   'P 1'
#
loop_
_entity.id
_entity.type
_entity.pdbx_description
1 polymer ?
#
loop_
_entity_poly.entity_id
_entity_poly.type
_entity_poly.pdbx_seq_one_letter_code
_entity_poly.pdbx_strand_id
1 'polypeptide(L)'
;MLGRVPYQSVEALLRRELVEEDPATAALMGELAEVRRRGWFTRGELLRMCRWKSPRALRHYAANRAAAVRRISRAVLTARSEERRLELLTRLRGVSVPTASAVLTLIDPRRYGVLDIRAWQLLFGLGSVDRKPAGRGFTLRDWLEYLGELRRHARRLGVTARAVEYTLFQCHRKFQKGRLYR
;
A
#
# COMPACT_ATOMS: atom_id res chain seq x y z
N MET A 1 13.35 -15.78 -3.07
CA MET A 1 14.20 -14.59 -3.26
C MET A 1 13.88 -14.01 -4.63
N LEU A 2 13.97 -12.68 -4.83
CA LEU A 2 13.80 -12.09 -6.16
C LEU A 2 14.88 -12.68 -7.09
N GLY A 3 14.45 -13.22 -8.22
CA GLY A 3 15.36 -13.75 -9.25
C GLY A 3 15.90 -12.65 -10.16
N ARG A 4 16.50 -13.05 -11.28
CA ARG A 4 16.94 -12.11 -12.32
C ARG A 4 15.71 -11.38 -12.90
N VAL A 5 15.72 -10.06 -12.85
CA VAL A 5 14.70 -9.21 -13.47
C VAL A 5 15.20 -8.80 -14.86
N PRO A 6 14.48 -9.08 -15.96
CA PRO A 6 14.96 -8.84 -17.32
C PRO A 6 14.76 -7.38 -17.78
N TYR A 7 14.79 -6.42 -16.87
CA TYR A 7 14.61 -5.00 -17.16
C TYR A 7 15.76 -4.18 -16.58
N GLN A 8 16.14 -3.12 -17.28
CA GLN A 8 17.22 -2.23 -16.88
C GLN A 8 16.76 -1.15 -15.88
N SER A 9 15.46 -0.88 -15.77
CA SER A 9 14.90 0.12 -14.86
C SER A 9 13.44 -0.18 -14.51
N VAL A 10 12.95 0.43 -13.43
CA VAL A 10 11.53 0.39 -13.03
C VAL A 10 10.63 0.96 -14.13
N GLU A 11 11.06 2.03 -14.80
CA GLU A 11 10.26 2.63 -15.87
C GLU A 11 10.13 1.68 -17.08
N ALA A 12 11.22 1.02 -17.49
CA ALA A 12 11.18 0.05 -18.59
C ALA A 12 10.27 -1.15 -18.27
N LEU A 13 10.31 -1.63 -17.02
CA LEU A 13 9.42 -2.68 -16.53
C LEU A 13 7.96 -2.23 -16.59
N LEU A 14 7.63 -1.08 -15.99
CA LEU A 14 6.26 -0.59 -15.90
C LEU A 14 5.65 -0.35 -17.28
N ARG A 15 6.37 0.26 -18.23
CA ARG A 15 5.86 0.48 -19.61
C ARG A 15 5.43 -0.80 -20.33
N ARG A 16 5.98 -1.95 -19.95
CA ARG A 16 5.73 -3.25 -20.59
C ARG A 16 4.74 -4.13 -19.83
N GLU A 17 4.65 -3.96 -18.52
CA GLU A 17 4.00 -4.93 -17.64
C GLU A 17 2.81 -4.35 -16.86
N LEU A 18 2.33 -3.14 -17.18
CA LEU A 18 1.13 -2.58 -16.52
C LEU A 18 0.00 -3.62 -16.51
N VAL A 19 -0.51 -3.90 -15.31
CA VAL A 19 -1.60 -4.85 -15.09
C VAL A 19 -2.87 -4.14 -14.65
N GLU A 20 -4.01 -4.72 -15.01
CA GLU A 20 -5.30 -4.35 -14.44
C GLU A 20 -5.42 -4.83 -12.99
N GLU A 21 -6.25 -4.15 -12.21
CA GLU A 21 -6.49 -4.49 -10.80
C GLU A 21 -7.24 -5.83 -10.66
N ASP A 22 -7.02 -6.52 -9.54
CA ASP A 22 -7.83 -7.67 -9.16
C ASP A 22 -9.32 -7.28 -9.01
N PRO A 23 -10.27 -7.95 -9.68
CA PRO A 23 -11.69 -7.55 -9.67
C PRO A 23 -12.30 -7.45 -8.28
N ALA A 24 -11.95 -8.35 -7.35
CA ALA A 24 -12.45 -8.32 -5.98
C ALA A 24 -11.90 -7.11 -5.21
N THR A 25 -10.64 -6.74 -5.44
CA THR A 25 -10.02 -5.54 -4.89
C THR A 25 -10.62 -4.27 -5.49
N ALA A 26 -10.89 -4.26 -6.80
CA ALA A 26 -11.59 -3.16 -7.46
C ALA A 26 -13.00 -2.94 -6.88
N ALA A 27 -13.77 -4.02 -6.66
CA ALA A 27 -15.07 -3.96 -6.00
C ALA A 27 -14.97 -3.39 -4.57
N LEU A 28 -14.01 -3.86 -3.77
CA LEU A 28 -13.78 -3.33 -2.43
C LEU A 28 -13.45 -1.82 -2.43
N MET A 29 -12.63 -1.35 -3.38
CA MET A 29 -12.35 0.08 -3.52
C MET A 29 -13.60 0.87 -3.92
N GLY A 30 -14.46 0.30 -4.77
CA GLY A 30 -15.75 0.88 -5.13
C GLY A 30 -16.67 1.06 -3.92
N GLU A 31 -16.78 0.03 -3.06
CA GLU A 31 -17.54 0.12 -1.81
C GLU A 31 -16.99 1.18 -0.83
N LEU A 32 -15.68 1.43 -0.87
CA LEU A 32 -14.99 2.39 -0.02
C LEU A 32 -14.90 3.80 -0.61
N ALA A 33 -15.36 4.02 -1.84
CA ALA A 33 -15.26 5.30 -2.54
C ALA A 33 -15.88 6.46 -1.73
N GLU A 34 -16.93 6.16 -0.98
CA GLU A 34 -17.66 7.11 -0.16
C GLU A 34 -16.92 7.59 1.09
N VAL A 35 -15.91 6.85 1.55
CA VAL A 35 -15.14 7.19 2.75
C VAL A 35 -14.52 8.58 2.63
N ARG A 36 -13.99 8.91 1.45
CA ARG A 36 -13.37 10.22 1.21
C ARG A 36 -14.38 11.36 1.22
N ARG A 37 -15.51 11.18 0.53
CA ARG A 37 -16.59 12.17 0.47
C ARG A 37 -17.19 12.39 1.87
N ARG A 38 -17.41 11.31 2.61
CA ARG A 38 -17.93 11.33 3.97
C ARG A 38 -16.93 11.88 5.00
N GLY A 39 -15.63 11.86 4.69
CA GLY A 39 -14.57 12.38 5.55
C GLY A 39 -14.23 11.49 6.75
N TRP A 40 -14.70 10.24 6.78
CA TRP A 40 -14.36 9.25 7.82
C TRP A 40 -14.79 7.83 7.43
N PHE A 41 -14.20 6.84 8.11
CA PHE A 41 -14.56 5.43 7.97
C PHE A 41 -14.99 4.80 9.31
N THR A 42 -15.88 3.82 9.22
CA THR A 42 -16.43 3.05 10.34
C THR A 42 -15.43 2.00 10.83
N ARG A 43 -15.70 1.42 12.01
CA ARG A 43 -14.97 0.23 12.48
C ARG A 43 -15.12 -0.95 11.52
N GLY A 44 -16.31 -1.15 10.94
CA GLY A 44 -16.55 -2.23 9.98
C GLY A 44 -15.66 -2.08 8.74
N GLU A 45 -15.60 -0.87 8.17
CA GLU A 45 -14.73 -0.57 7.02
C GLU A 45 -13.24 -0.71 7.37
N LEU A 46 -12.80 -0.25 8.55
CA LEU A 46 -11.44 -0.50 9.03
C LEU A 46 -11.12 -2.00 9.05
N LEU A 47 -12.01 -2.81 9.61
CA LEU A 47 -11.82 -4.27 9.68
C LEU A 47 -11.77 -4.89 8.28
N ARG A 48 -12.59 -4.44 7.33
CA ARG A 48 -12.55 -4.93 5.95
C ARG A 48 -11.22 -4.58 5.28
N MET A 49 -10.78 -3.33 5.35
CA MET A 49 -9.49 -2.88 4.79
C MET A 49 -8.30 -3.63 5.41
N CYS A 50 -8.26 -3.75 6.74
CA CYS A 50 -7.17 -4.42 7.43
C CYS A 50 -7.19 -5.94 7.24
N ARG A 51 -8.38 -6.57 7.18
CA ARG A 51 -8.52 -8.00 6.84
C ARG A 51 -8.04 -8.27 5.43
N TRP A 52 -8.38 -7.42 4.46
CA TRP A 52 -7.87 -7.52 3.08
C TRP A 52 -6.33 -7.52 3.06
N LYS A 53 -5.68 -6.63 3.82
CA LYS A 53 -4.20 -6.58 3.86
C LYS A 53 -3.56 -7.74 4.63
N SER A 54 -4.11 -8.10 5.80
CA SER A 54 -3.53 -9.13 6.66
C SER A 54 -4.57 -9.78 7.58
N PRO A 55 -5.24 -10.86 7.14
CA PRO A 55 -6.24 -11.55 7.97
C PRO A 55 -5.71 -12.02 9.33
N ARG A 56 -4.42 -12.38 9.41
CA ARG A 56 -3.74 -12.88 10.61
C ARG A 56 -3.75 -11.91 11.80
N ALA A 57 -3.85 -10.61 11.57
CA ALA A 57 -3.84 -9.59 12.63
C ALA A 57 -5.26 -9.14 13.03
N LEU A 58 -6.31 -9.81 12.55
CA LEU A 58 -7.71 -9.42 12.75
C LEU A 58 -8.09 -9.22 14.22
N ARG A 59 -7.59 -10.06 15.13
CA ARG A 59 -7.81 -9.92 16.57
C ARG A 59 -7.37 -8.55 17.11
N HIS A 60 -6.25 -8.03 16.60
CA HIS A 60 -5.70 -6.74 17.04
C HIS A 60 -6.49 -5.58 16.46
N TYR A 61 -6.90 -5.68 15.19
CA TYR A 61 -7.77 -4.68 14.57
C TYR A 61 -9.12 -4.59 15.29
N ALA A 62 -9.70 -5.74 15.65
CA ALA A 62 -10.97 -5.84 16.36
C ALA A 62 -10.93 -5.21 17.77
N ALA A 63 -9.76 -5.12 18.40
CA ALA A 63 -9.62 -4.48 19.71
C ALA A 63 -9.82 -2.94 19.67
N ASN A 64 -9.90 -2.32 18.49
CA ASN A 64 -10.19 -0.89 18.36
C ASN A 64 -11.69 -0.62 18.57
N ARG A 65 -12.01 0.33 19.47
CA ARG A 65 -13.40 0.78 19.73
C ARG A 65 -13.92 1.64 18.58
N ALA A 66 -15.21 1.54 18.25
CA ALA A 66 -15.80 2.27 17.14
C ALA A 66 -15.63 3.80 17.23
N ALA A 67 -15.78 4.38 18.42
CA ALA A 67 -15.56 5.81 18.65
C ALA A 67 -14.12 6.24 18.35
N ALA A 68 -13.13 5.43 18.74
CA ALA A 68 -11.72 5.70 18.47
C ALA A 68 -11.41 5.64 16.97
N VAL A 69 -11.94 4.64 16.26
CA VAL A 69 -11.80 4.52 14.80
C VAL A 69 -12.41 5.72 14.08
N ARG A 70 -13.62 6.14 14.47
CA ARG A 70 -14.28 7.31 13.87
C ARG A 70 -13.49 8.60 14.09
N ARG A 71 -12.96 8.81 15.30
CA ARG A 71 -12.13 9.99 15.62
C ARG A 71 -10.82 10.01 14.83
N ILE A 72 -10.11 8.88 14.78
CA ILE A 72 -8.84 8.77 14.04
C ILE A 72 -9.09 8.93 12.54
N SER A 73 -10.09 8.26 11.97
CA SER A 73 -10.37 8.37 10.53
C SER A 73 -10.73 9.78 10.09
N ARG A 74 -11.49 10.54 10.89
CA ARG A 74 -11.72 11.98 10.66
C ARG A 74 -10.40 12.74 10.60
N ALA A 75 -9.57 12.57 11.62
CA ALA A 75 -8.27 13.24 11.68
C ALA A 75 -7.35 12.87 10.50
N VAL A 76 -7.38 11.61 10.04
CA VAL A 76 -6.63 11.14 8.86
C VAL A 76 -7.12 11.85 7.60
N LEU A 77 -8.44 11.96 7.39
CA LEU A 77 -8.97 12.56 6.16
C LEU A 77 -8.89 14.09 6.15
N THR A 78 -8.79 14.74 7.32
CA THR A 78 -8.58 16.19 7.42
C THR A 78 -7.11 16.60 7.47
N ALA A 79 -6.19 15.68 7.78
CA ALA A 79 -4.76 15.97 7.82
C ALA A 79 -4.27 16.48 6.47
N ARG A 80 -3.29 17.40 6.46
CA ARG A 80 -2.74 17.97 5.22
C ARG A 80 -1.49 17.23 4.73
N SER A 81 -0.63 16.80 5.65
CA SER A 81 0.61 16.08 5.34
C SER A 81 0.41 14.57 5.28
N GLU A 82 1.19 13.90 4.44
CA GLU A 82 1.15 12.43 4.29
C GLU A 82 1.65 11.75 5.55
N GLU A 83 2.67 12.36 6.17
CA GLU A 83 3.27 11.97 7.43
C GLU A 83 2.21 11.81 8.50
N ARG A 84 1.39 12.85 8.65
CA ARG A 84 0.35 12.89 9.67
C ARG A 84 -0.74 11.85 9.42
N ARG A 85 -1.11 11.61 8.16
CA ARG A 85 -2.09 10.57 7.82
C ARG A 85 -1.62 9.20 8.26
N LEU A 86 -0.37 8.85 7.97
CA LEU A 86 0.18 7.55 8.32
C LEU A 86 0.34 7.41 9.84
N GLU A 87 0.91 8.41 10.52
CA GLU A 87 1.07 8.42 11.97
C GLU A 87 -0.24 8.24 12.73
N LEU A 88 -1.32 8.88 12.26
CA LEU A 88 -2.64 8.76 12.88
C LEU A 88 -3.18 7.34 12.73
N LEU A 89 -3.01 6.71 11.56
CA LEU A 89 -3.43 5.33 11.33
C LEU A 89 -2.63 4.35 12.19
N THR A 90 -1.32 4.54 12.36
CA THR A 90 -0.48 3.63 13.16
C THR A 90 -0.73 3.71 14.66
N ARG A 91 -1.54 4.66 15.13
CA ARG A 91 -2.05 4.68 16.52
C ARG A 91 -3.17 3.65 16.77
N LEU A 92 -3.78 3.11 15.72
CA LEU A 92 -4.78 2.04 15.84
C LEU A 92 -4.10 0.71 16.15
N ARG A 93 -4.69 -0.08 17.06
CA ARG A 93 -4.13 -1.37 17.46
C ARG A 93 -4.00 -2.31 16.26
N GLY A 94 -2.81 -2.89 16.10
CA GLY A 94 -2.48 -3.81 15.00
C GLY A 94 -2.10 -3.13 13.68
N VAL A 95 -2.32 -1.82 13.52
CA VAL A 95 -2.08 -1.11 12.26
C VAL A 95 -0.61 -0.69 12.17
N SER A 96 0.18 -1.50 11.46
CA SER A 96 1.57 -1.17 11.10
C SER A 96 1.66 -0.19 9.93
N VAL A 97 2.85 0.34 9.62
CA VAL A 97 3.10 1.19 8.44
C VAL A 97 2.59 0.55 7.13
N PRO A 98 2.91 -0.73 6.80
CA PRO A 98 2.31 -1.41 5.65
C PRO A 98 0.78 -1.47 5.69
N THR A 99 0.20 -1.69 6.87
CA THR A 99 -1.27 -1.75 7.01
C THR A 99 -1.91 -0.38 6.81
N ALA A 100 -1.30 0.67 7.36
CA ALA A 100 -1.75 2.05 7.17
C ALA A 100 -1.68 2.46 5.69
N SER A 101 -0.61 2.09 4.98
CA SER A 101 -0.50 2.33 3.54
C SER A 101 -1.60 1.63 2.74
N ALA A 102 -2.00 0.42 3.14
CA ALA A 102 -3.11 -0.32 2.54
C ALA A 102 -4.46 0.38 2.76
N VAL A 103 -4.71 0.88 3.97
CA VAL A 103 -5.91 1.67 4.27
C VAL A 103 -5.97 2.92 3.38
N LEU A 104 -4.88 3.67 3.26
CA LEU A 104 -4.81 4.86 2.38
C LEU A 104 -5.00 4.51 0.90
N THR A 105 -4.48 3.36 0.47
CA THR A 105 -4.60 2.87 -0.91
C THR A 105 -6.03 2.50 -1.26
N LEU A 106 -6.72 1.76 -0.39
CA LEU A 106 -8.10 1.33 -0.66
C LEU A 106 -9.10 2.49 -0.70
N ILE A 107 -8.84 3.58 0.02
CA ILE A 107 -9.71 4.78 0.01
C ILE A 107 -9.35 5.77 -1.10
N ASP A 108 -8.09 5.78 -1.57
CA ASP A 108 -7.60 6.73 -2.58
C ASP A 108 -6.52 6.08 -3.49
N PRO A 109 -6.89 5.11 -4.33
CA PRO A 109 -5.93 4.35 -5.13
C PRO A 109 -5.21 5.21 -6.18
N ARG A 110 -5.79 6.36 -6.53
CA ARG A 110 -5.14 7.36 -7.38
C ARG A 110 -3.84 7.87 -6.75
N ARG A 111 -3.85 8.11 -5.44
CA ARG A 111 -2.76 8.80 -4.72
C ARG A 111 -1.81 7.88 -3.97
N TYR A 112 -2.20 6.66 -3.64
CA TYR A 112 -1.38 5.75 -2.84
C TYR A 112 -1.29 4.36 -3.46
N GLY A 113 -0.24 3.63 -3.07
CA GLY A 113 -0.08 2.21 -3.29
C GLY A 113 0.35 1.53 -1.99
N VAL A 114 0.14 0.21 -1.91
CA VAL A 114 0.45 -0.55 -0.69
C VAL A 114 1.96 -0.71 -0.56
N LEU A 115 2.52 -0.36 0.61
CA LEU A 115 3.90 -0.71 0.94
C LEU A 115 3.96 -2.21 1.24
N ASP A 116 4.40 -2.99 0.27
CA ASP A 116 4.57 -4.43 0.36
C ASP A 116 6.04 -4.84 0.20
N ILE A 117 6.42 -5.94 0.86
CA ILE A 117 7.75 -6.53 0.77
C ILE A 117 8.15 -6.79 -0.68
N ARG A 118 7.22 -7.25 -1.52
CA ARG A 118 7.50 -7.62 -2.91
C ARG A 118 7.80 -6.41 -3.78
N ALA A 119 6.95 -5.39 -3.71
CA ALA A 119 7.14 -4.17 -4.48
C ALA A 119 8.44 -3.45 -4.06
N TRP A 120 8.72 -3.39 -2.75
CA TRP A 120 9.99 -2.85 -2.26
C TRP A 120 11.21 -3.63 -2.75
N GLN A 121 11.18 -4.97 -2.67
CA GLN A 121 12.27 -5.82 -3.15
C GLN A 121 12.54 -5.63 -4.64
N LEU A 122 11.48 -5.42 -5.44
CA LEU A 122 11.63 -5.15 -6.87
C LEU A 122 12.24 -3.77 -7.14
N LEU A 123 11.82 -2.73 -6.41
CA LEU A 123 12.45 -1.40 -6.49
C LEU A 123 13.93 -1.47 -6.11
N PHE A 124 14.27 -2.21 -5.05
CA PHE A 124 15.66 -2.41 -4.63
C PHE A 124 16.47 -3.15 -5.70
N GLY A 125 15.94 -4.24 -6.25
CA GLY A 125 16.60 -5.03 -7.30
C GLY A 125 16.83 -4.26 -8.61
N LEU A 126 16.08 -3.19 -8.84
CA LEU A 126 16.23 -2.28 -9.98
C LEU A 126 16.91 -0.96 -9.60
N GLY A 127 17.51 -0.87 -8.41
CA GLY A 127 18.29 0.28 -7.96
C GLY A 127 17.50 1.57 -7.73
N SER A 128 16.17 1.49 -7.58
CA SER A 128 15.32 2.67 -7.31
C SER A 128 15.22 3.01 -5.83
N VAL A 129 15.53 2.06 -4.96
CA VAL A 129 15.77 2.28 -3.52
C VAL A 129 17.03 1.52 -3.12
N ASP A 130 17.75 2.01 -2.11
CA ASP A 130 19.08 1.51 -1.73
C ASP A 130 19.11 0.86 -0.34
N ARG A 131 17.98 0.84 0.36
CA ARG A 131 17.87 0.35 1.74
C ARG A 131 16.89 -0.80 1.87
N LYS A 132 17.03 -1.54 2.99
CA LYS A 132 16.16 -2.66 3.37
C LYS A 132 15.98 -3.69 2.24
N PRO A 133 17.05 -4.33 1.75
CA PRO A 133 16.98 -5.35 0.70
C PRO A 133 16.00 -6.49 1.03
N ALA A 134 15.81 -6.79 2.32
CA ALA A 134 14.85 -7.79 2.77
C ALA A 134 13.38 -7.34 2.75
N GLY A 135 13.09 -6.05 2.56
CA GLY A 135 11.74 -5.47 2.55
C GLY A 135 10.97 -5.65 3.87
N ARG A 136 11.63 -5.44 5.01
CA ARG A 136 11.07 -5.60 6.36
C ARG A 136 11.38 -4.40 7.24
N GLY A 137 10.62 -4.25 8.33
CA GLY A 137 10.86 -3.21 9.34
C GLY A 137 10.61 -1.79 8.81
N PHE A 138 9.59 -1.61 7.95
CA PHE A 138 9.28 -0.32 7.35
C PHE A 138 8.86 0.74 8.38
N THR A 139 9.39 1.95 8.17
CA THR A 139 9.17 3.16 8.95
C THR A 139 8.40 4.18 8.13
N LEU A 140 8.02 5.29 8.75
CA LEU A 140 7.42 6.43 8.07
C LEU A 140 8.28 6.93 6.90
N ARG A 141 9.60 7.04 7.11
CA ARG A 141 10.55 7.52 6.09
C ARG A 141 10.55 6.62 4.85
N ASP A 142 10.55 5.29 5.04
CA ASP A 142 10.53 4.36 3.92
C ASP A 142 9.21 4.47 3.14
N TRP A 143 8.09 4.68 3.84
CA TRP A 143 6.81 4.86 3.19
C TRP A 143 6.73 6.15 2.36
N LEU A 144 7.30 7.26 2.85
CA LEU A 144 7.35 8.51 2.09
C LEU A 144 8.21 8.41 0.83
N GLU A 145 9.39 7.78 0.95
CA GLU A 145 10.26 7.49 -0.19
C GLU A 145 9.51 6.63 -1.21
N TYR A 146 8.94 5.50 -0.76
CA TYR A 146 8.14 4.62 -1.60
C TYR A 146 6.98 5.33 -2.30
N LEU A 147 6.23 6.16 -1.57
CA LEU A 147 5.13 6.93 -2.13
C LEU A 147 5.61 7.93 -3.20
N GLY A 148 6.78 8.52 -3.00
CA GLY A 148 7.45 9.37 -3.98
C GLY A 148 7.78 8.61 -5.27
N GLU A 149 8.38 7.43 -5.16
CA GLU A 149 8.70 6.53 -6.29
C GLU A 149 7.44 6.20 -7.10
N LEU A 150 6.39 5.72 -6.41
CA LEU A 150 5.12 5.35 -7.04
C LEU A 150 4.50 6.53 -7.79
N ARG A 151 4.42 7.70 -7.13
CA ARG A 151 3.82 8.91 -7.71
C ARG A 151 4.63 9.47 -8.87
N ARG A 152 5.96 9.33 -8.86
CA ARG A 152 6.81 9.72 -9.98
C ARG A 152 6.49 8.89 -11.22
N HIS A 153 6.42 7.57 -11.09
CA HIS A 153 6.11 6.68 -12.21
C HIS A 153 4.65 6.82 -12.66
N ALA A 154 3.71 6.94 -11.72
CA ALA A 154 2.29 7.15 -12.01
C ALA A 154 2.08 8.39 -12.89
N ARG A 155 2.73 9.53 -12.54
CA ARG A 155 2.67 10.76 -13.34
C ARG A 155 3.24 10.59 -14.74
N ARG A 156 4.40 9.93 -14.88
CA ARG A 156 5.05 9.72 -16.19
C ARG A 156 4.22 8.84 -17.13
N LEU A 157 3.48 7.89 -16.58
CA LEU A 157 2.73 6.90 -17.34
C LEU A 157 1.23 7.22 -17.46
N GLY A 158 0.74 8.28 -16.80
CA GLY A 158 -0.68 8.64 -16.81
C GLY A 158 -1.57 7.63 -16.08
N VAL A 159 -1.05 6.91 -15.09
CA VAL A 159 -1.78 5.88 -14.34
C VAL A 159 -1.87 6.22 -12.85
N THR A 160 -2.58 5.40 -12.07
CA THR A 160 -2.70 5.57 -10.61
C THR A 160 -1.47 5.06 -9.87
N ALA A 161 -1.22 5.58 -8.65
CA ALA A 161 -0.17 5.05 -7.78
C ALA A 161 -0.39 3.56 -7.44
N ARG A 162 -1.66 3.14 -7.29
CA ARG A 162 -2.03 1.73 -7.12
C ARG A 162 -1.70 0.89 -8.34
N ALA A 163 -1.95 1.35 -9.56
CA ALA A 163 -1.59 0.59 -10.76
C ALA A 163 -0.08 0.33 -10.85
N VAL A 164 0.74 1.34 -10.51
CA VAL A 164 2.20 1.17 -10.41
C VAL A 164 2.55 0.13 -9.36
N GLU A 165 2.06 0.29 -8.14
CA GLU A 165 2.40 -0.62 -7.05
C GLU A 165 1.94 -2.06 -7.29
N TYR A 166 0.72 -2.24 -7.79
CA TYR A 166 0.17 -3.55 -8.06
C TYR A 166 0.95 -4.25 -9.19
N THR A 167 1.36 -3.50 -10.20
CA THR A 167 2.28 -4.00 -11.25
C THR A 167 3.59 -4.47 -10.64
N LEU A 168 4.23 -3.67 -9.78
CA LEU A 168 5.48 -4.06 -9.11
C LEU A 168 5.31 -5.33 -8.28
N PHE A 169 4.20 -5.44 -7.54
CA PHE A 169 3.87 -6.63 -6.78
C PHE A 169 3.73 -7.89 -7.66
N GLN A 170 3.03 -7.78 -8.79
CA GLN A 170 2.80 -8.88 -9.71
C GLN A 170 4.08 -9.28 -10.46
N CYS A 171 4.87 -8.31 -10.93
CA CYS A 171 6.17 -8.57 -11.53
C CYS A 171 7.13 -9.24 -10.56
N HIS A 172 7.16 -8.81 -9.30
CA HIS A 172 7.94 -9.51 -8.28
C HIS A 172 7.51 -10.98 -8.20
N ARG A 173 6.20 -11.29 -8.16
CA ARG A 173 5.71 -12.69 -8.14
C ARG A 173 6.15 -13.46 -9.39
N LYS A 174 6.11 -12.82 -10.56
CA LYS A 174 6.56 -13.38 -11.85
C LYS A 174 8.06 -13.75 -11.83
N PHE A 175 8.91 -12.93 -11.22
CA PHE A 175 10.37 -13.14 -11.19
C PHE A 175 10.88 -13.81 -9.91
N GLN A 176 9.98 -14.22 -9.02
CA GLN A 176 10.35 -14.84 -7.76
C GLN A 176 10.86 -16.28 -7.99
N LYS A 177 12.03 -16.62 -7.42
CA LYS A 177 12.51 -18.00 -7.29
C LYS A 177 12.21 -18.53 -5.87
N GLY A 178 11.53 -19.67 -5.76
CA GLY A 178 11.14 -20.33 -4.50
C GLY A 178 10.02 -19.61 -3.72
N ARG A 179 9.52 -20.20 -2.61
CA ARG A 179 8.48 -19.57 -1.75
C ARG A 179 9.06 -18.45 -0.88
N LEU A 180 8.28 -17.37 -0.65
CA LEU A 180 8.68 -16.18 0.13
C LEU A 180 8.46 -16.32 1.65
N TYR A 181 8.04 -17.50 2.08
CA TYR A 181 7.88 -17.87 3.47
C TYR A 181 8.53 -19.26 3.64
N ARG A 182 9.58 -19.32 4.46
CA ARG A 182 9.93 -20.49 5.25
C ARG A 182 9.37 -20.24 6.65
#